data_AF-A0A0M4E296-F1
#
_entry.id   AF-A0A0M4E296-F1
#
_cell.length_a   1.000
_cell.length_b   1.000
_cell.length_c   1.000
_cell.angle_alpha   90.00
_cell.angle_beta   90.00
_cell.angle_gamma   90.00
#
_symmetry.space_group_name_H-M   'P 1'
#
loop_
_entity.id
_entity.type
_entity.pdbx_description
1 polymer ?
#
loop_
_entity_poly.entity_id
_entity_poly.type
_entity_poly.pdbx_seq_one_letter_code
_entity_poly.pdbx_strand_id
1 'polypeptide(L)'
;MARCGLHRVLTRLALLAGVWAAVIAVTASVAVARPVPGPGSASGPPRGDDRSGVSRYFAGPEGLAIPTAPCDPAGPSGGDGTMAAQLNPQLRNKMAGHLDAYRMSCARMVTQAVKERGLNQRAAAIAIATIIVESSMNNYSQAVDHTSIGLFQQQDWWGSREQRLNPAYATNAFLNDMERRYPNGSWNNAPIGEVCWRVQQPREDLRHLYGIEAADATLIANALWAGTSGGPRHPYASGRVVSGRSADGRLEAFAAGADGVHHAWQTSVNGAWSTWRFVGGPRNAQLAVASNADGRLELFALSDSTFDHMWQTGPSAGWSAWKSFGTGGHRLAAGHNADGRIEVFASNAQGVFHRWQTAPSGGWSAWEGTHGGPPNARLAMENAPDGRLEVFALSDSTFEHLYQTRVNGGWSAWENFGTGGRAVAVSHNQDGRLEVFASSGEGVFHRWQTGPTSWSAWTGTGGIPDAELATSRSVDGRVEVFAINATTASQSWQTRPNAAFSQWETFGGGGTSIGTANNADGRIEVFGTSHAGVYHRWQTGFSTWSQWAWLNDAGPAIN
;
A
#
# COMPACT_ATOMS: atom_id res chain seq x y z
N MET A 1 -35.53 65.56 28.21
CA MET A 1 -36.80 64.86 28.50
C MET A 1 -37.92 65.61 27.80
N ALA A 2 -38.09 65.32 26.51
CA ALA A 2 -38.58 66.24 25.50
C ALA A 2 -39.55 65.55 24.52
N ARG A 3 -40.47 66.37 23.98
CA ARG A 3 -41.19 66.32 22.67
C ARG A 3 -40.84 65.13 21.75
N CYS A 4 -41.69 64.56 20.91
CA CYS A 4 -42.96 64.86 20.24
C CYS A 4 -43.30 63.52 19.51
N GLY A 5 -44.54 63.15 19.22
CA GLY A 5 -45.17 63.57 17.97
C GLY A 5 -45.73 62.37 17.17
N LEU A 6 -47.05 62.41 17.03
CA LEU A 6 -47.99 61.84 16.06
C LEU A 6 -47.49 61.41 14.66
N HIS A 7 -48.29 60.49 14.06
CA HIS A 7 -48.60 60.21 12.64
C HIS A 7 -47.99 58.95 11.99
N ARG A 8 -48.87 57.96 11.66
CA ARG A 8 -49.43 57.60 10.31
C ARG A 8 -48.35 56.97 9.41
N VAL A 9 -48.54 55.92 8.61
CA VAL A 9 -49.68 55.17 8.08
C VAL A 9 -49.08 53.98 7.30
N LEU A 10 -49.79 52.84 7.30
CA LEU A 10 -49.81 51.72 6.33
C LEU A 10 -48.59 51.46 5.43
N THR A 11 -48.03 50.24 5.50
CA THR A 11 -47.99 49.35 4.32
C THR A 11 -47.71 47.87 4.67
N ARG A 12 -48.67 47.03 4.27
CA ARG A 12 -48.60 45.63 3.80
C ARG A 12 -47.34 44.80 4.12
N LEU A 13 -47.53 43.66 4.77
CA LEU A 13 -46.71 42.48 4.54
C LEU A 13 -47.54 41.20 4.70
N ALA A 14 -47.27 40.28 3.78
CA ALA A 14 -48.12 39.16 3.38
C ALA A 14 -48.08 38.01 4.38
N LEU A 15 -49.24 37.35 4.54
CA LEU A 15 -49.35 35.99 5.04
C LEU A 15 -50.28 35.25 4.08
N LEU A 16 -49.67 34.60 3.08
CA LEU A 16 -50.32 33.67 2.17
C LEU A 16 -49.94 32.27 2.61
N ALA A 17 -50.91 31.58 3.22
CA ALA A 17 -50.91 30.13 3.35
C ALA A 17 -51.21 29.53 1.98
N GLY A 18 -50.24 28.80 1.42
CA GLY A 18 -50.37 28.09 0.14
C GLY A 18 -50.57 26.60 0.37
N VAL A 19 -51.72 26.11 -0.11
CA VAL A 19 -52.12 24.70 -0.18
C VAL A 19 -52.29 24.37 -1.68
N TRP A 20 -51.48 23.41 -2.13
CA TRP A 20 -51.59 22.50 -3.29
C TRP A 20 -51.14 22.86 -4.73
N ALA A 21 -50.32 21.92 -5.22
CA ALA A 21 -50.16 21.36 -6.58
C ALA A 21 -49.42 22.20 -7.65
N ALA A 22 -48.19 21.81 -8.01
CA ALA A 22 -47.90 20.74 -8.98
C ALA A 22 -46.49 20.90 -9.63
N VAL A 23 -45.95 19.75 -10.08
CA VAL A 23 -44.88 19.56 -11.07
C VAL A 23 -43.43 19.74 -10.62
N ILE A 24 -42.79 18.64 -10.21
CA ILE A 24 -41.40 18.35 -10.61
C ILE A 24 -41.33 16.89 -11.07
N ALA A 25 -40.80 16.73 -12.29
CA ALA A 25 -40.64 15.48 -12.99
C ALA A 25 -39.73 14.51 -12.25
N VAL A 26 -40.22 13.27 -12.08
CA VAL A 26 -39.43 12.11 -11.66
C VAL A 26 -39.01 11.39 -12.94
N THR A 27 -37.72 11.42 -13.29
CA THR A 27 -37.14 10.41 -14.17
C THR A 27 -36.72 9.23 -13.30
N ALA A 28 -37.66 8.34 -13.04
CA ALA A 28 -37.38 6.99 -12.56
C ALA A 28 -37.17 6.10 -13.79
N SER A 29 -36.00 5.50 -13.90
CA SER A 29 -35.74 4.44 -14.88
C SER A 29 -36.52 3.19 -14.49
N VAL A 30 -37.73 3.05 -15.03
CA VAL A 30 -38.53 1.82 -14.97
C VAL A 30 -37.97 0.87 -16.02
N ALA A 31 -37.22 -0.15 -15.60
CA ALA A 31 -36.88 -1.27 -16.45
C ALA A 31 -38.15 -2.11 -16.68
N VAL A 32 -38.73 -1.97 -17.87
CA VAL A 32 -39.86 -2.77 -18.34
C VAL A 32 -39.38 -4.21 -18.55
N ALA A 33 -39.95 -5.14 -17.79
CA ALA A 33 -39.83 -6.57 -18.07
C ALA A 33 -40.55 -6.89 -19.40
N ARG A 34 -39.84 -7.53 -20.33
CA ARG A 34 -40.41 -8.17 -21.52
C ARG A 34 -40.07 -9.67 -21.54
N PRO A 35 -40.91 -10.49 -22.19
CA PRO A 35 -41.14 -11.88 -21.81
C PRO A 35 -40.16 -12.89 -22.40
N VAL A 36 -40.12 -14.04 -21.74
CA VAL A 36 -39.35 -15.27 -22.02
C VAL A 36 -39.48 -15.74 -23.48
N PRO A 37 -38.38 -16.03 -24.19
CA PRO A 37 -38.39 -16.90 -25.36
C PRO A 37 -38.18 -18.37 -24.96
N GLY A 38 -39.04 -19.26 -25.49
CA GLY A 38 -38.89 -20.71 -25.41
C GLY A 38 -37.72 -21.27 -26.25
N PRO A 39 -37.49 -22.60 -26.22
CA PRO A 39 -36.18 -23.20 -26.47
C PRO A 39 -35.87 -23.32 -27.97
N GLY A 40 -34.74 -22.74 -28.38
CA GLY A 40 -34.21 -22.83 -29.75
C GLY A 40 -32.70 -23.03 -29.73
N SER A 41 -32.28 -24.27 -30.02
CA SER A 41 -30.95 -24.77 -30.38
C SER A 41 -29.79 -23.76 -30.47
N ALA A 42 -28.86 -23.84 -29.50
CA ALA A 42 -27.50 -23.34 -29.65
C ALA A 42 -26.51 -24.51 -29.47
N SER A 43 -25.70 -24.74 -30.51
CA SER A 43 -24.56 -25.65 -30.53
C SER A 43 -23.58 -25.34 -29.39
N GLY A 44 -23.40 -26.30 -28.48
CA GLY A 44 -22.52 -26.17 -27.32
C GLY A 44 -21.02 -26.14 -27.65
N PRO A 45 -20.17 -25.69 -26.71
CA PRO A 45 -18.72 -25.69 -26.85
C PRO A 45 -18.15 -27.13 -26.88
N PRO A 46 -16.91 -27.33 -27.37
CA PRO A 46 -16.33 -28.67 -27.53
C PRO A 46 -16.27 -29.38 -26.19
N ARG A 47 -16.74 -30.65 -26.15
CA ARG A 47 -16.61 -31.52 -24.98
C ARG A 47 -15.14 -31.63 -24.59
N GLY A 48 -14.77 -31.04 -23.46
CA GLY A 48 -13.49 -31.29 -22.80
C GLY A 48 -13.39 -32.75 -22.38
N ASP A 49 -12.29 -33.38 -22.74
CA ASP A 49 -12.00 -34.79 -22.49
C ASP A 49 -11.83 -35.01 -20.97
N ASP A 50 -12.80 -35.71 -20.38
CA ASP A 50 -13.02 -35.91 -18.92
C ASP A 50 -12.04 -36.97 -18.36
N ARG A 51 -10.77 -36.60 -18.20
CA ARG A 51 -9.70 -37.52 -17.71
C ARG A 51 -9.43 -37.46 -16.20
N SER A 52 -10.12 -36.62 -15.43
CA SER A 52 -9.78 -36.40 -14.02
C SER A 52 -10.59 -37.25 -13.03
N GLY A 53 -11.78 -37.75 -13.36
CA GLY A 53 -12.62 -38.50 -12.40
C GLY A 53 -13.04 -37.74 -11.13
N VAL A 54 -12.53 -36.52 -10.90
CA VAL A 54 -12.84 -35.68 -9.72
C VAL A 54 -13.99 -34.70 -10.03
N SER A 55 -14.22 -34.36 -11.30
CA SER A 55 -15.22 -33.34 -11.69
C SER A 55 -16.68 -33.77 -11.43
N ARG A 56 -16.98 -35.08 -11.42
CA ARG A 56 -18.35 -35.60 -11.29
C ARG A 56 -18.99 -35.39 -9.91
N TYR A 57 -18.23 -34.94 -8.91
CA TYR A 57 -18.76 -34.56 -7.60
C TYR A 57 -18.98 -33.06 -7.42
N PHE A 58 -18.55 -32.20 -8.35
CA PHE A 58 -18.46 -30.75 -8.12
C PHE A 58 -19.24 -29.88 -9.11
N ALA A 59 -20.04 -30.46 -10.00
CA ALA A 59 -20.95 -29.69 -10.85
C ALA A 59 -22.29 -30.43 -11.04
N GLY A 60 -23.27 -30.09 -10.20
CA GLY A 60 -24.68 -30.42 -10.39
C GLY A 60 -25.54 -29.18 -10.12
N PRO A 61 -26.72 -29.01 -10.77
CA PRO A 61 -27.48 -27.76 -10.71
C PRO A 61 -28.08 -27.38 -9.35
N GLU A 62 -28.03 -28.23 -8.32
CA GLU A 62 -28.38 -27.90 -6.91
C GLU A 62 -27.58 -28.81 -5.94
N GLY A 63 -26.24 -28.71 -5.91
CA GLY A 63 -25.37 -29.57 -5.10
C GLY A 63 -24.94 -28.94 -3.77
N LEU A 64 -25.16 -29.65 -2.66
CA LEU A 64 -24.79 -29.27 -1.28
C LEU A 64 -23.34 -28.74 -1.19
N ALA A 65 -23.15 -27.45 -0.92
CA ALA A 65 -21.83 -26.89 -0.65
C ALA A 65 -21.22 -27.55 0.60
N ILE A 66 -20.00 -28.09 0.47
CA ILE A 66 -19.28 -28.68 1.61
C ILE A 66 -19.07 -27.58 2.67
N PRO A 67 -19.53 -27.78 3.92
CA PRO A 67 -19.41 -26.77 4.94
C PRO A 67 -17.97 -26.38 5.22
N THR A 68 -17.70 -25.08 5.30
CA THR A 68 -16.36 -24.53 5.58
C THR A 68 -16.24 -24.01 7.01
N ALA A 69 -15.01 -24.00 7.53
CA ALA A 69 -14.65 -23.30 8.75
C ALA A 69 -13.96 -21.96 8.41
N PRO A 70 -14.04 -20.93 9.26
CA PRO A 70 -13.25 -19.72 9.10
C PRO A 70 -11.76 -20.04 9.07
N CYS A 71 -11.00 -19.37 8.20
CA CYS A 71 -9.55 -19.45 8.21
C CYS A 71 -8.93 -18.48 9.22
N ASP A 72 -9.42 -17.24 9.19
CA ASP A 72 -9.14 -16.24 10.21
C ASP A 72 -10.30 -16.25 11.22
N PRO A 73 -10.03 -16.37 12.55
CA PRO A 73 -11.08 -16.24 13.56
C PRO A 73 -11.85 -14.90 13.50
N ALA A 74 -11.22 -13.84 13.00
CA ALA A 74 -11.85 -12.54 12.76
C ALA A 74 -12.67 -12.48 11.45
N GLY A 75 -12.61 -13.54 10.64
CA GLY A 75 -13.24 -13.62 9.33
C GLY A 75 -12.50 -12.83 8.24
N PRO A 76 -13.06 -12.81 7.02
CA PRO A 76 -12.49 -12.06 5.90
C PRO A 76 -12.52 -10.55 6.16
N SER A 77 -11.41 -9.88 5.86
CA SER A 77 -11.31 -8.42 5.91
C SER A 77 -11.72 -7.78 4.59
N GLY A 78 -11.99 -6.47 4.60
CA GLY A 78 -12.17 -5.70 3.36
C GLY A 78 -10.94 -5.75 2.45
N GLY A 79 -9.73 -5.81 3.03
CA GLY A 79 -8.49 -6.00 2.29
C GLY A 79 -8.42 -7.32 1.53
N ASP A 80 -8.95 -8.41 2.12
CA ASP A 80 -9.03 -9.70 1.45
C ASP A 80 -9.94 -9.64 0.22
N GLY A 81 -11.07 -8.93 0.32
CA GLY A 81 -12.01 -8.74 -0.79
C GLY A 81 -11.42 -7.91 -1.94
N THR A 82 -10.75 -6.79 -1.62
CA THR A 82 -10.07 -5.97 -2.63
C THR A 82 -8.95 -6.73 -3.33
N MET A 83 -8.14 -7.47 -2.56
CA MET A 83 -7.04 -8.26 -3.12
C MET A 83 -7.56 -9.38 -4.02
N ALA A 84 -8.66 -10.04 -3.64
CA ALA A 84 -9.34 -11.01 -4.49
C ALA A 84 -9.76 -10.39 -5.83
N ALA A 85 -10.41 -9.22 -5.79
CA ALA A 85 -10.85 -8.50 -6.97
C ALA A 85 -9.69 -8.06 -7.87
N GLN A 86 -8.55 -7.68 -7.29
CA GLN A 86 -7.35 -7.27 -8.03
C GLN A 86 -6.60 -8.43 -8.67
N LEU A 87 -6.55 -9.58 -7.99
CA LEU A 87 -5.82 -10.76 -8.47
C LEU A 87 -6.62 -11.57 -9.49
N ASN A 88 -7.95 -11.67 -9.35
CA ASN A 88 -8.80 -12.46 -10.24
C ASN A 88 -8.54 -12.26 -11.75
N PRO A 89 -8.39 -11.03 -12.27
CA PRO A 89 -8.10 -10.80 -13.69
C PRO A 89 -6.70 -11.22 -14.15
N GLN A 90 -5.78 -11.47 -13.21
CA GLN A 90 -4.38 -11.81 -13.49
C GLN A 90 -4.13 -13.32 -13.47
N LEU A 91 -4.96 -14.06 -12.72
CA LEU A 91 -4.90 -15.51 -12.62
C LEU A 91 -5.35 -16.16 -13.94
N ARG A 92 -4.80 -17.33 -14.23
CA ARG A 92 -5.05 -18.03 -15.51
C ARG A 92 -5.63 -19.43 -15.33
N ASN A 93 -5.61 -19.97 -14.12
CA ASN A 93 -5.96 -21.36 -13.84
C ASN A 93 -7.15 -21.45 -12.87
N LYS A 94 -7.18 -22.46 -11.99
CA LYS A 94 -8.37 -22.86 -11.22
C LYS A 94 -8.99 -21.73 -10.39
N MET A 95 -8.18 -20.79 -9.92
CA MET A 95 -8.65 -19.67 -9.09
C MET A 95 -9.04 -18.41 -9.87
N ALA A 96 -8.85 -18.37 -11.19
CA ALA A 96 -9.20 -17.21 -12.00
C ALA A 96 -10.72 -16.93 -11.96
N GLY A 97 -11.09 -15.74 -11.50
CA GLY A 97 -12.50 -15.35 -11.29
C GLY A 97 -13.17 -16.00 -10.07
N HIS A 98 -12.44 -16.82 -9.30
CA HIS A 98 -12.98 -17.58 -8.17
C HIS A 98 -12.38 -17.18 -6.81
N LEU A 99 -11.40 -16.26 -6.78
CA LEU A 99 -11.01 -15.64 -5.51
C LEU A 99 -12.15 -14.76 -5.00
N ASP A 100 -12.43 -14.90 -3.71
CA ASP A 100 -13.29 -14.03 -2.93
C ASP A 100 -12.57 -13.66 -1.62
N ALA A 101 -13.19 -12.79 -0.82
CA ALA A 101 -12.61 -12.37 0.46
C ALA A 101 -12.32 -13.58 1.37
N TYR A 102 -13.16 -14.61 1.35
CA TYR A 102 -12.98 -15.80 2.16
C TYR A 102 -11.72 -16.59 1.75
N ARG A 103 -11.57 -16.92 0.47
CA ARG A 103 -10.39 -17.63 -0.04
C ARG A 103 -9.11 -16.82 0.15
N MET A 104 -9.18 -15.49 -0.01
CA MET A 104 -8.04 -14.63 0.27
C MET A 104 -7.67 -14.61 1.75
N SER A 105 -8.64 -14.61 2.67
CA SER A 105 -8.36 -14.76 4.10
C SER A 105 -7.65 -16.09 4.41
N CYS A 106 -8.00 -17.17 3.70
CA CYS A 106 -7.33 -18.45 3.83
C CYS A 106 -5.87 -18.43 3.36
N ALA A 107 -5.60 -17.91 2.16
CA ALA A 107 -4.21 -17.73 1.71
C ALA A 107 -3.42 -16.76 2.59
N ARG A 108 -4.06 -15.71 3.13
CA ARG A 108 -3.45 -14.79 4.08
C ARG A 108 -2.97 -15.52 5.33
N MET A 109 -3.81 -16.36 5.94
CA MET A 109 -3.42 -17.13 7.12
C MET A 109 -2.31 -18.15 6.83
N VAL A 110 -2.34 -18.81 5.67
CA VAL A 110 -1.23 -19.67 5.22
C VAL A 110 0.07 -18.86 5.07
N THR A 111 -0.01 -17.68 4.45
CA THR A 111 1.16 -16.81 4.23
C THR A 111 1.72 -16.29 5.56
N GLN A 112 0.86 -15.92 6.50
CA GLN A 112 1.25 -15.49 7.85
C GLN A 112 1.98 -16.61 8.61
N ALA A 113 1.47 -17.84 8.58
CA ALA A 113 2.12 -18.97 9.23
C ALA A 113 3.52 -19.26 8.65
N VAL A 114 3.71 -19.09 7.33
CA VAL A 114 5.02 -19.20 6.68
C VAL A 114 5.99 -18.12 7.17
N LYS A 115 5.51 -16.87 7.31
CA LYS A 115 6.31 -15.75 7.83
C LYS A 115 6.72 -15.95 9.29
N GLU A 116 5.79 -16.36 10.14
CA GLU A 116 6.03 -16.62 11.58
C GLU A 116 7.06 -17.73 11.79
N ARG A 117 7.14 -18.68 10.84
CA ARG A 117 8.16 -19.73 10.83
C ARG A 117 9.54 -19.26 10.36
N GLY A 118 9.67 -18.04 9.84
CA GLY A 118 10.92 -17.50 9.30
C GLY A 118 11.29 -18.05 7.92
N LEU A 119 10.33 -18.63 7.19
CA LEU A 119 10.54 -19.08 5.81
C LEU A 119 10.29 -17.93 4.82
N ASN A 120 10.67 -18.13 3.55
CA ASN A 120 10.59 -17.10 2.52
C ASN A 120 9.29 -17.16 1.70
N GLN A 121 9.11 -16.16 0.85
CA GLN A 121 7.95 -16.00 -0.04
C GLN A 121 7.68 -17.22 -0.93
N ARG A 122 8.72 -17.95 -1.34
CA ARG A 122 8.56 -19.15 -2.17
C ARG A 122 7.90 -20.29 -1.38
N ALA A 123 8.16 -20.42 -0.08
CA ALA A 123 7.45 -21.40 0.76
C ALA A 123 5.94 -21.08 0.83
N ALA A 124 5.55 -19.80 0.85
CA ALA A 124 4.14 -19.41 0.77
C ALA A 124 3.52 -19.77 -0.58
N ALA A 125 4.23 -19.56 -1.69
CA ALA A 125 3.76 -19.99 -3.01
C ALA A 125 3.55 -21.51 -3.09
N ILE A 126 4.44 -22.32 -2.49
CA ILE A 126 4.30 -23.79 -2.42
C ILE A 126 3.07 -24.19 -1.60
N ALA A 127 2.89 -23.59 -0.42
CA ALA A 127 1.73 -23.86 0.43
C ALA A 127 0.41 -23.42 -0.25
N ILE A 128 0.40 -22.26 -0.90
CA ILE A 128 -0.76 -21.74 -1.64
C ILE A 128 -1.11 -22.64 -2.83
N ALA A 129 -0.12 -23.05 -3.63
CA ALA A 129 -0.34 -23.98 -4.75
C ALA A 129 -0.97 -25.30 -4.26
N THR A 130 -0.55 -25.77 -3.09
CA THR A 130 -1.14 -26.95 -2.45
C THR A 130 -2.61 -26.72 -2.13
N ILE A 131 -2.97 -25.68 -1.38
CA ILE A 131 -4.37 -25.47 -0.99
C ILE A 131 -5.29 -25.13 -2.16
N ILE A 132 -4.77 -24.59 -3.27
CA ILE A 132 -5.55 -24.41 -4.51
C ILE A 132 -5.96 -25.77 -5.08
N VAL A 133 -5.02 -26.70 -5.20
CA VAL A 133 -5.28 -28.03 -5.74
C VAL A 133 -6.20 -28.82 -4.81
N GLU A 134 -5.85 -28.89 -3.53
CA GLU A 134 -6.52 -29.75 -2.55
C GLU A 134 -7.94 -29.31 -2.24
N SER A 135 -8.16 -28.01 -2.09
CA SER A 135 -9.42 -27.52 -1.53
C SER A 135 -10.03 -26.34 -2.28
N SER A 136 -9.43 -25.90 -3.40
CA SER A 136 -9.77 -24.60 -4.00
C SER A 136 -9.74 -23.48 -2.95
N MET A 137 -8.76 -23.56 -2.04
CA MET A 137 -8.55 -22.65 -0.92
C MET A 137 -9.72 -22.58 0.08
N ASN A 138 -10.53 -23.64 0.19
CA ASN A 138 -11.62 -23.72 1.15
C ASN A 138 -11.18 -24.56 2.37
N ASN A 139 -11.30 -24.01 3.58
CA ASN A 139 -11.08 -24.77 4.81
C ASN A 139 -12.28 -25.69 5.10
N TYR A 140 -12.39 -26.82 4.40
CA TYR A 140 -13.52 -27.74 4.54
C TYR A 140 -13.62 -28.31 5.95
N SER A 141 -14.72 -27.99 6.63
CA SER A 141 -14.99 -28.46 8.00
C SER A 141 -15.48 -29.91 8.01
N GLN A 142 -15.97 -30.43 6.90
CA GLN A 142 -16.44 -31.81 6.78
C GLN A 142 -15.51 -32.61 5.88
N ALA A 143 -15.37 -33.89 6.20
CA ALA A 143 -14.56 -34.79 5.41
C ALA A 143 -15.28 -35.10 4.10
N VAL A 144 -14.55 -34.94 3.00
CA VAL A 144 -15.05 -35.16 1.64
C VAL A 144 -14.46 -36.42 1.02
N ASP A 145 -13.31 -36.86 1.54
CA ASP A 145 -12.66 -38.12 1.21
C ASP A 145 -12.00 -38.70 2.47
N HIS A 146 -12.41 -39.90 2.89
CA HIS A 146 -11.99 -40.53 4.14
C HIS A 146 -12.08 -39.61 5.38
N THR A 147 -10.94 -39.30 6.02
CA THR A 147 -10.85 -38.41 7.17
C THR A 147 -10.32 -37.02 6.80
N SER A 148 -10.07 -36.74 5.50
CA SER A 148 -9.43 -35.53 4.99
C SER A 148 -10.29 -34.29 5.22
N ILE A 149 -9.76 -33.30 5.93
CA ILE A 149 -10.42 -32.00 6.17
C ILE A 149 -9.44 -30.85 6.02
N GLY A 150 -9.98 -29.63 6.02
CA GLY A 150 -9.21 -28.40 6.08
C GLY A 150 -8.52 -28.03 4.78
N LEU A 151 -7.72 -26.95 4.82
CA LEU A 151 -7.14 -26.33 3.62
C LEU A 151 -6.25 -27.27 2.79
N PHE A 152 -5.50 -28.14 3.46
CA PHE A 152 -4.56 -29.08 2.84
C PHE A 152 -5.15 -30.49 2.65
N GLN A 153 -6.44 -30.68 2.94
CA GLN A 153 -7.10 -32.00 2.91
C GLN A 153 -6.31 -33.08 3.69
N GLN A 154 -5.83 -32.71 4.88
CA GLN A 154 -5.01 -33.57 5.71
C GLN A 154 -5.86 -34.63 6.41
N GLN A 155 -5.39 -35.88 6.42
CA GLN A 155 -6.01 -36.98 7.17
C GLN A 155 -5.66 -36.94 8.67
N ASP A 156 -6.37 -37.71 9.49
CA ASP A 156 -6.25 -37.72 10.96
C ASP A 156 -4.84 -38.01 11.51
N TRP A 157 -3.98 -38.71 10.79
CA TRP A 157 -2.58 -38.89 11.19
C TRP A 157 -1.74 -37.61 11.14
N TRP A 158 -2.21 -36.54 10.47
CA TRP A 158 -1.57 -35.22 10.51
C TRP A 158 -1.92 -34.42 11.77
N GLY A 159 -2.95 -34.83 12.53
CA GLY A 159 -3.38 -34.16 13.75
C GLY A 159 -4.87 -34.34 14.06
N SER A 160 -5.28 -33.85 15.22
CA SER A 160 -6.68 -33.81 15.62
C SER A 160 -7.54 -32.97 14.65
N ARG A 161 -8.86 -33.15 14.72
CA ARG A 161 -9.80 -32.38 13.90
C ARG A 161 -9.63 -30.86 14.08
N GLU A 162 -9.48 -30.39 15.31
CA GLU A 162 -9.28 -28.98 15.63
C GLU A 162 -7.98 -28.44 15.02
N GLN A 163 -6.90 -29.21 15.16
CA GLN A 163 -5.59 -28.89 14.59
C GLN A 163 -5.63 -28.79 13.06
N ARG A 164 -6.28 -29.73 12.38
CA ARG A 164 -6.36 -29.73 10.91
C ARG A 164 -7.28 -28.65 10.32
N LEU A 165 -8.22 -28.13 11.11
CA LEU A 165 -9.05 -26.98 10.74
C LEU A 165 -8.41 -25.63 11.08
N ASN A 166 -7.35 -25.61 11.90
CA ASN A 166 -6.59 -24.42 12.20
C ASN A 166 -5.55 -24.17 11.09
N PRO A 167 -5.64 -23.10 10.28
CA PRO A 167 -4.72 -22.88 9.18
C PRO A 167 -3.26 -22.78 9.60
N ALA A 168 -2.95 -22.15 10.74
CA ALA A 168 -1.58 -22.02 11.22
C ALA A 168 -0.96 -23.38 11.56
N TYR A 169 -1.72 -24.25 12.23
CA TYR A 169 -1.25 -25.62 12.49
C TYR A 169 -1.11 -26.42 11.20
N ALA A 170 -2.15 -26.46 10.36
CA ALA A 170 -2.16 -27.26 9.14
C ALA A 170 -1.02 -26.88 8.18
N THR A 171 -0.77 -25.57 8.02
CA THR A 171 0.38 -25.05 7.26
C THR A 171 1.70 -25.47 7.89
N ASN A 172 1.86 -25.37 9.21
CA ASN A 172 3.10 -25.79 9.86
C ASN A 172 3.35 -27.30 9.77
N ALA A 173 2.29 -28.11 9.81
CA ALA A 173 2.40 -29.55 9.59
C ALA A 173 2.88 -29.86 8.17
N PHE A 174 2.29 -29.22 7.16
CA PHE A 174 2.75 -29.32 5.76
C PHE A 174 4.21 -28.89 5.60
N LEU A 175 4.60 -27.75 6.18
CA LEU A 175 5.97 -27.23 6.10
C LEU A 175 6.99 -28.13 6.83
N ASN A 176 6.61 -28.76 7.95
CA ASN A 176 7.46 -29.76 8.62
C ASN A 176 7.81 -30.91 7.67
N ASP A 177 6.82 -31.41 6.95
CA ASP A 177 7.00 -32.50 6.00
C ASP A 177 7.82 -32.06 4.77
N MET A 178 7.58 -30.84 4.28
CA MET A 178 8.36 -30.21 3.22
C MET A 178 9.85 -30.15 3.57
N GLU A 179 10.21 -29.59 4.73
CA GLU A 179 11.62 -29.46 5.16
C GLU A 179 12.27 -30.82 5.42
N ARG A 180 11.51 -31.79 5.95
CA ARG A 180 11.98 -33.17 6.15
C ARG A 180 12.32 -33.86 4.84
N ARG A 181 11.50 -33.66 3.80
CA ARG A 181 11.71 -34.26 2.46
C ARG A 181 12.74 -33.50 1.63
N TYR A 182 12.89 -32.20 1.88
CA TYR A 182 13.84 -31.31 1.21
C TYR A 182 14.81 -30.70 2.22
N PRO A 183 15.75 -31.49 2.78
CA PRO A 183 16.71 -31.00 3.76
C PRO A 183 17.58 -29.87 3.18
N ASN A 184 18.17 -29.08 4.07
CA ASN A 184 19.04 -27.94 3.75
C ASN A 184 18.38 -26.89 2.84
N GLY A 185 17.05 -26.75 2.91
CA GLY A 185 16.32 -25.76 2.12
C GLY A 185 16.26 -26.07 0.62
N SER A 186 16.52 -27.32 0.21
CA SER A 186 16.57 -27.72 -1.21
C SER A 186 15.25 -27.53 -1.97
N TRP A 187 14.12 -27.38 -1.25
CA TRP A 187 12.82 -27.01 -1.80
C TRP A 187 12.85 -25.64 -2.50
N ASN A 188 13.79 -24.76 -2.16
CA ASN A 188 13.95 -23.45 -2.82
C ASN A 188 14.30 -23.58 -4.31
N ASN A 189 14.96 -24.67 -4.69
CA ASN A 189 15.47 -24.86 -6.05
C ASN A 189 14.63 -25.87 -6.84
N ALA A 190 13.71 -26.58 -6.19
CA ALA A 190 12.83 -27.55 -6.83
C ALA A 190 11.60 -26.85 -7.46
N PRO A 191 11.02 -27.41 -8.55
CA PRO A 191 9.75 -26.92 -9.09
C PRO A 191 8.64 -26.96 -8.02
N ILE A 192 7.83 -25.91 -7.92
CA ILE A 192 6.78 -25.79 -6.88
C ILE A 192 5.88 -27.03 -6.87
N GLY A 193 5.37 -27.43 -8.04
CA GLY A 193 4.46 -28.58 -8.13
C GLY A 193 5.08 -29.91 -7.68
N GLU A 194 6.38 -30.08 -7.88
CA GLU A 194 7.12 -31.25 -7.40
C GLU A 194 7.23 -31.27 -5.89
N VAL A 195 7.48 -30.11 -5.27
CA VAL A 195 7.51 -30.00 -3.81
C VAL A 195 6.13 -30.32 -3.22
N CYS A 196 5.06 -29.74 -3.77
CA CYS A 196 3.68 -29.99 -3.31
C CYS A 196 3.32 -31.49 -3.40
N TRP A 197 3.51 -32.10 -4.57
CA TRP A 197 3.24 -33.51 -4.78
C TRP A 197 4.05 -34.38 -3.83
N ARG A 198 5.34 -34.07 -3.64
CA ARG A 198 6.20 -34.89 -2.78
C ARG A 198 5.77 -34.84 -1.32
N VAL A 199 5.18 -33.75 -0.84
CA VAL A 199 4.63 -33.63 0.52
C VAL A 199 3.29 -34.34 0.64
N GLN A 200 2.36 -34.05 -0.27
CA GLN A 200 0.97 -34.54 -0.19
C GLN A 200 0.82 -36.00 -0.61
N GLN A 201 1.70 -36.47 -1.50
CA GLN A 201 1.68 -37.82 -2.07
C GLN A 201 0.31 -38.29 -2.58
N PRO A 202 -0.41 -37.50 -3.41
CA PRO A 202 -1.60 -38.01 -4.08
C PRO A 202 -1.22 -39.08 -5.11
N ARG A 203 -2.22 -39.67 -5.75
CA ARG A 203 -2.01 -40.62 -6.87
C ARG A 203 -1.12 -40.01 -7.96
N GLU A 204 -0.25 -40.82 -8.57
CA GLU A 204 0.78 -40.36 -9.53
C GLU A 204 0.18 -39.60 -10.72
N ASP A 205 -1.01 -39.99 -11.18
CA ASP A 205 -1.72 -39.32 -12.29
C ASP A 205 -2.10 -37.86 -11.97
N LEU A 206 -2.18 -37.51 -10.69
CA LEU A 206 -2.54 -36.16 -10.23
C LEU A 206 -1.32 -35.26 -10.00
N ARG A 207 -0.09 -35.79 -10.11
CA ARG A 207 1.17 -35.07 -9.81
C ARG A 207 1.30 -33.72 -10.51
N HIS A 208 0.89 -33.65 -11.78
CA HIS A 208 1.04 -32.45 -12.60
C HIS A 208 0.15 -31.28 -12.18
N LEU A 209 -0.92 -31.52 -11.40
CA LEU A 209 -1.93 -30.51 -11.07
C LEU A 209 -1.36 -29.34 -10.24
N TYR A 210 -0.45 -29.60 -9.29
CA TYR A 210 0.19 -28.52 -8.53
C TYR A 210 1.10 -27.65 -9.40
N GLY A 211 1.69 -28.23 -10.45
CA GLY A 211 2.53 -27.50 -11.40
C GLY A 211 1.75 -26.48 -12.22
N ILE A 212 0.50 -26.80 -12.56
CA ILE A 212 -0.42 -25.89 -13.28
C ILE A 212 -0.69 -24.63 -12.45
N GLU A 213 -0.95 -24.81 -11.15
CA GLU A 213 -1.33 -23.71 -10.25
C GLU A 213 -0.13 -22.89 -9.72
N ALA A 214 1.10 -23.32 -9.98
CA ALA A 214 2.30 -22.72 -9.39
C ALA A 214 2.49 -21.22 -9.70
N ALA A 215 2.16 -20.80 -10.91
CA ALA A 215 2.28 -19.39 -11.32
C ALA A 215 1.25 -18.51 -10.59
N ASP A 216 -0.01 -18.94 -10.57
CA ASP A 216 -1.10 -18.23 -9.89
C ASP A 216 -0.89 -18.19 -8.38
N ALA A 217 -0.43 -19.31 -7.79
CA ALA A 217 -0.04 -19.36 -6.39
C ALA A 217 1.09 -18.41 -6.04
N THR A 218 2.06 -18.24 -6.95
CA THR A 218 3.15 -17.27 -6.78
C THR A 218 2.62 -15.84 -6.81
N LEU A 219 1.69 -15.50 -7.71
CA LEU A 219 1.05 -14.17 -7.73
C LEU A 219 0.30 -13.88 -6.43
N ILE A 220 -0.50 -14.83 -5.94
CA ILE A 220 -1.25 -14.71 -4.68
C ILE A 220 -0.29 -14.57 -3.49
N ALA A 221 0.72 -15.44 -3.40
CA ALA A 221 1.73 -15.38 -2.35
C ALA A 221 2.46 -14.05 -2.36
N ASN A 222 2.80 -13.53 -3.54
CA ASN A 222 3.52 -12.28 -3.70
C ASN A 222 2.74 -11.07 -3.18
N ALA A 223 1.46 -10.98 -3.54
CA ALA A 223 0.58 -9.91 -3.07
C ALA A 223 0.41 -9.97 -1.54
N LEU A 224 0.19 -11.16 -0.99
CA LEU A 224 0.05 -11.34 0.45
C LEU A 224 1.36 -11.09 1.20
N TRP A 225 2.51 -11.45 0.61
CA TRP A 225 3.81 -11.22 1.21
C TRP A 225 4.10 -9.73 1.39
N ALA A 226 3.71 -8.90 0.42
CA ALA A 226 3.82 -7.45 0.47
C ALA A 226 2.78 -6.80 1.42
N GLY A 227 1.55 -7.32 1.47
CA GLY A 227 0.44 -6.74 2.23
C GLY A 227 0.34 -7.11 3.73
N THR A 228 0.98 -8.20 4.17
CA THR A 228 0.89 -8.72 5.56
C THR A 228 2.10 -8.33 6.43
N SER A 229 2.60 -7.10 6.34
CA SER A 229 3.89 -6.73 6.94
C SER A 229 3.86 -6.55 8.46
N GLY A 230 4.40 -7.57 9.15
CA GLY A 230 5.46 -7.37 10.17
C GLY A 230 6.86 -7.23 9.55
N GLY A 231 6.95 -6.86 8.26
CA GLY A 231 8.20 -6.53 7.58
C GLY A 231 8.72 -5.14 7.94
N PRO A 232 9.86 -4.70 7.34
CA PRO A 232 10.43 -3.38 7.57
C PRO A 232 9.36 -2.28 7.38
N ARG A 233 9.29 -1.35 8.34
CA ARG A 233 8.44 -0.17 8.19
C ARG A 233 9.16 0.81 7.28
N HIS A 234 8.74 0.83 6.03
CA HIS A 234 9.29 1.75 5.04
C HIS A 234 8.91 3.20 5.38
N PRO A 235 9.80 4.17 5.16
CA PRO A 235 9.52 5.59 5.38
C PRO A 235 8.32 6.06 4.54
N TYR A 236 7.55 6.99 5.10
CA TYR A 236 6.58 7.72 4.30
C TYR A 236 7.31 8.79 3.47
N ALA A 237 6.80 9.08 2.27
CA ALA A 237 7.29 10.19 1.48
C ALA A 237 7.11 11.52 2.24
N SER A 238 8.11 12.39 2.15
CA SER A 238 8.06 13.76 2.68
C SER A 238 7.69 14.76 1.58
N GLY A 239 7.18 15.93 1.98
CA GLY A 239 6.77 16.96 1.02
C GLY A 239 5.86 18.03 1.62
N ARG A 240 5.17 18.77 0.75
CA ARG A 240 4.17 19.78 1.18
C ARG A 240 2.81 19.16 1.55
N VAL A 241 2.55 17.95 1.06
CA VAL A 241 1.46 17.08 1.47
C VAL A 241 2.02 15.71 1.79
N VAL A 242 1.67 15.16 2.93
CA VAL A 242 2.08 13.81 3.36
C VAL A 242 0.89 13.06 3.91
N SER A 243 0.91 11.73 3.85
CA SER A 243 -0.14 10.89 4.42
C SER A 243 0.46 9.72 5.18
N GLY A 244 -0.03 9.49 6.40
CA GLY A 244 0.33 8.36 7.25
C GLY A 244 -0.86 7.42 7.44
N ARG A 245 -0.60 6.14 7.72
CA ARG A 245 -1.66 5.19 8.09
C ARG A 245 -1.67 5.00 9.60
N SER A 246 -2.77 5.38 10.24
CA SER A 246 -2.98 5.15 11.66
C SER A 246 -3.05 3.65 11.98
N ALA A 247 -2.86 3.28 13.25
CA ALA A 247 -2.85 1.89 13.69
C ALA A 247 -4.17 1.14 13.41
N ASP A 248 -5.28 1.87 13.28
CA ASP A 248 -6.60 1.33 12.91
C ASP A 248 -6.78 1.12 11.39
N GLY A 249 -5.76 1.41 10.59
CA GLY A 249 -5.76 1.25 9.13
C GLY A 249 -6.28 2.46 8.35
N ARG A 250 -6.79 3.51 9.00
CA ARG A 250 -7.26 4.72 8.31
C ARG A 250 -6.08 5.58 7.86
N LEU A 251 -6.18 6.16 6.68
CA LEU A 251 -5.23 7.19 6.23
C LEU A 251 -5.54 8.54 6.89
N GLU A 252 -4.48 9.30 7.16
CA GLU A 252 -4.52 10.67 7.65
C GLU A 252 -3.51 11.51 6.87
N ALA A 253 -3.99 12.57 6.21
CA ALA A 253 -3.25 13.46 5.35
C ALA A 253 -2.98 14.79 6.05
N PHE A 254 -1.80 15.36 5.81
CA PHE A 254 -1.33 16.62 6.37
C PHE A 254 -0.83 17.52 5.24
N ALA A 255 -1.15 18.81 5.31
CA ALA A 255 -0.68 19.80 4.36
C ALA A 255 -0.33 21.11 5.09
N ALA A 256 0.74 21.77 4.68
CA ALA A 256 1.22 23.00 5.31
C ALA A 256 1.06 24.21 4.38
N GLY A 257 0.06 25.04 4.67
CA GLY A 257 -0.23 26.29 3.96
C GLY A 257 0.43 27.51 4.58
N ALA A 258 0.04 28.68 4.09
CA ALA A 258 0.58 29.97 4.56
C ALA A 258 0.22 30.33 6.01
N ASP A 259 -0.80 29.68 6.57
CA ASP A 259 -1.29 29.88 7.95
C ASP A 259 -0.78 28.82 8.93
N GLY A 260 -0.36 27.66 8.44
CA GLY A 260 0.21 26.57 9.23
C GLY A 260 -0.18 25.21 8.67
N VAL A 261 -0.16 24.20 9.53
CA VAL A 261 -0.46 22.82 9.18
C VAL A 261 -1.95 22.53 9.39
N HIS A 262 -2.53 21.83 8.42
CA HIS A 262 -3.88 21.27 8.48
C HIS A 262 -3.80 19.76 8.30
N HIS A 263 -4.80 19.05 8.81
CA HIS A 263 -4.95 17.61 8.59
C HIS A 263 -6.39 17.21 8.28
N ALA A 264 -6.54 16.08 7.58
CA ALA A 264 -7.80 15.40 7.31
C ALA A 264 -7.57 13.88 7.43
N TRP A 265 -8.59 13.11 7.77
CA TRP A 265 -8.48 11.66 7.93
C TRP A 265 -9.65 10.93 7.32
N GLN A 266 -9.44 9.67 6.92
CA GLN A 266 -10.54 8.79 6.56
C GLN A 266 -11.42 8.53 7.78
N THR A 267 -12.74 8.67 7.63
CA THR A 267 -13.74 8.46 8.69
C THR A 267 -14.01 6.98 8.97
N SER A 268 -13.72 6.12 8.00
CA SER A 268 -13.65 4.66 8.12
C SER A 268 -12.50 4.16 7.26
N VAL A 269 -11.98 2.97 7.54
CA VAL A 269 -10.93 2.36 6.72
C VAL A 269 -11.36 2.32 5.25
N ASN A 270 -10.51 2.83 4.34
CA ASN A 270 -10.76 2.91 2.89
C ASN A 270 -12.01 3.72 2.50
N GLY A 271 -12.48 4.60 3.38
CA GLY A 271 -13.75 5.33 3.24
C GLY A 271 -13.59 6.82 2.90
N ALA A 272 -14.66 7.57 3.17
CA ALA A 272 -14.70 9.01 2.96
C ALA A 272 -13.78 9.76 3.92
N TRP A 273 -13.25 10.89 3.48
CA TRP A 273 -12.40 11.78 4.26
C TRP A 273 -13.22 12.75 5.14
N SER A 274 -12.65 13.17 6.27
CA SER A 274 -13.16 14.30 7.07
C SER A 274 -12.95 15.62 6.32
N THR A 275 -13.59 16.69 6.80
CA THR A 275 -13.18 18.05 6.44
C THR A 275 -11.78 18.32 6.98
N TRP A 276 -11.06 19.27 6.39
CA TRP A 276 -9.76 19.71 6.91
C TRP A 276 -9.91 20.40 8.26
N ARG A 277 -8.90 20.22 9.12
CA ARG A 277 -8.79 20.92 10.40
C ARG A 277 -7.41 21.55 10.55
N PHE A 278 -7.41 22.81 10.98
CA PHE A 278 -6.20 23.52 11.34
C PHE A 278 -5.64 22.99 12.66
N VAL A 279 -4.34 22.68 12.69
CA VAL A 279 -3.65 22.17 13.88
C VAL A 279 -2.49 23.07 14.33
N GLY A 280 -2.31 24.24 13.73
CA GLY A 280 -1.22 25.16 14.08
C GLY A 280 0.12 24.78 13.43
N GLY A 281 1.22 25.02 14.14
CA GLY A 281 2.57 24.63 13.67
C GLY A 281 3.19 25.58 12.65
N PRO A 282 4.37 25.24 12.13
CA PRO A 282 5.12 26.08 11.20
C PRO A 282 4.35 26.35 9.90
N ARG A 283 4.36 27.62 9.45
CA ARG A 283 3.80 28.05 8.17
C ARG A 283 4.68 27.59 7.02
N ASN A 284 4.07 27.25 5.88
CA ASN A 284 4.74 26.81 4.67
C ASN A 284 5.82 25.75 4.98
N ALA A 285 5.51 24.81 5.87
CA ALA A 285 6.45 23.78 6.28
C ALA A 285 6.62 22.72 5.18
N GLN A 286 7.79 22.10 5.12
CA GLN A 286 7.94 20.75 4.61
C GLN A 286 7.55 19.80 5.72
N LEU A 287 6.89 18.72 5.36
CA LEU A 287 6.34 17.74 6.29
C LEU A 287 6.99 16.37 6.06
N ALA A 288 7.18 15.64 7.14
CA ALA A 288 7.40 14.20 7.13
C ALA A 288 6.58 13.57 8.25
N VAL A 289 6.07 12.37 8.03
CA VAL A 289 5.32 11.60 9.04
C VAL A 289 5.97 10.23 9.21
N ALA A 290 5.99 9.72 10.44
CA ALA A 290 6.48 8.38 10.75
C ALA A 290 5.62 7.72 11.83
N SER A 291 5.52 6.40 11.81
CA SER A 291 4.79 5.63 12.82
C SER A 291 5.72 5.14 13.93
N ASN A 292 5.52 5.59 15.16
CA ASN A 292 6.25 5.09 16.32
C ASN A 292 6.08 3.58 16.47
N ALA A 293 7.05 2.90 17.11
CA ALA A 293 7.00 1.46 17.34
C ALA A 293 5.69 1.03 18.05
N ASP A 294 5.17 1.89 18.92
CA ASP A 294 3.91 1.73 19.66
C ASP A 294 2.62 1.96 18.83
N GLY A 295 2.73 2.33 17.55
CA GLY A 295 1.60 2.53 16.64
C GLY A 295 1.09 3.97 16.53
N ARG A 296 1.66 4.92 17.27
CA ARG A 296 1.30 6.36 17.17
C ARG A 296 1.95 7.01 15.95
N LEU A 297 1.22 7.80 15.18
CA LEU A 297 1.84 8.67 14.18
C LEU A 297 2.54 9.87 14.85
N GLU A 298 3.64 10.31 14.26
CA GLU A 298 4.39 11.51 14.64
C GLU A 298 4.74 12.31 13.38
N LEU A 299 4.40 13.59 13.41
CA LEU A 299 4.51 14.55 12.32
C LEU A 299 5.62 15.55 12.63
N PHE A 300 6.48 15.76 11.65
CA PHE A 300 7.62 16.66 11.68
C PHE A 300 7.38 17.78 10.68
N ALA A 301 7.50 19.04 11.11
CA ALA A 301 7.26 20.21 10.29
C ALA A 301 8.46 21.15 10.33
N LEU A 302 9.09 21.34 9.16
CA LEU A 302 10.27 22.16 8.98
C LEU A 302 9.97 23.33 8.04
N SER A 303 10.14 24.56 8.53
CA SER A 303 10.19 25.77 7.72
C SER A 303 11.60 26.37 7.74
N ASP A 304 11.80 27.46 7.00
CA ASP A 304 13.09 28.16 6.93
C ASP A 304 13.64 28.57 8.31
N SER A 305 12.77 28.82 9.29
CA SER A 305 13.15 29.30 10.62
C SER A 305 12.78 28.38 11.78
N THR A 306 11.84 27.44 11.59
CA THR A 306 11.27 26.65 12.67
C THR A 306 11.27 25.17 12.34
N PHE A 307 11.63 24.33 13.29
CA PHE A 307 11.41 22.89 13.21
C PHE A 307 10.67 22.43 14.47
N ASP A 308 9.40 22.06 14.30
CA ASP A 308 8.56 21.51 15.34
C ASP A 308 8.07 20.10 15.00
N HIS A 309 7.64 19.36 16.01
CA HIS A 309 6.96 18.07 15.85
C HIS A 309 5.74 17.95 16.75
N MET A 310 4.82 17.06 16.39
CA MET A 310 3.65 16.67 17.17
C MET A 310 3.37 15.19 16.98
N TRP A 311 2.72 14.54 17.95
CA TRP A 311 2.46 13.09 17.90
C TRP A 311 1.05 12.76 18.36
N GLN A 312 0.49 11.67 17.85
CA GLN A 312 -0.72 11.09 18.42
C GLN A 312 -0.44 10.70 19.88
N THR A 313 -1.38 10.97 20.79
CA THR A 313 -1.26 10.70 22.24
C THR A 313 -1.52 9.24 22.62
N GLY A 314 -2.04 8.47 21.69
CA GLY A 314 -2.26 7.02 21.71
C GLY A 314 -2.50 6.56 20.27
N PRO A 315 -2.38 5.25 19.95
CA PRO A 315 -2.57 4.77 18.58
C PRO A 315 -3.94 5.18 18.03
N SER A 316 -3.96 5.91 16.91
CA SER A 316 -5.18 6.45 16.29
C SER A 316 -6.00 7.42 17.18
N ALA A 317 -5.37 8.01 18.19
CA ALA A 317 -5.99 9.00 19.09
C ALA A 317 -5.75 10.44 18.62
N GLY A 318 -6.17 11.41 19.44
CA GLY A 318 -5.89 12.83 19.19
C GLY A 318 -4.40 13.18 19.28
N TRP A 319 -4.04 14.37 18.79
CA TRP A 319 -2.66 14.83 18.69
C TRP A 319 -2.22 15.67 19.90
N SER A 320 -0.91 15.63 20.19
CA SER A 320 -0.26 16.51 21.15
C SER A 320 -0.25 17.96 20.68
N ALA A 321 0.09 18.89 21.58
CA ALA A 321 0.57 20.20 21.16
C ALA A 321 1.90 20.08 20.40
N TRP A 322 2.21 21.09 19.58
CA TRP A 322 3.52 21.22 18.93
C TRP A 322 4.62 21.42 19.96
N LYS A 323 5.77 20.82 19.69
CA LYS A 323 6.98 20.99 20.50
C LYS A 323 8.15 21.34 19.59
N SER A 324 9.04 22.21 20.07
CA SER A 324 10.26 22.52 19.37
C SER A 324 11.12 21.27 19.17
N PHE A 325 11.50 21.03 17.93
CA PHE A 325 12.30 19.91 17.50
C PHE A 325 13.68 20.31 16.99
N GLY A 326 13.93 21.60 16.72
CA GLY A 326 15.23 22.12 16.30
C GLY A 326 15.11 23.54 15.76
N THR A 327 16.05 23.91 14.89
CA THR A 327 16.05 25.15 14.13
C THR A 327 15.55 24.92 12.71
N GLY A 328 15.23 25.99 11.98
CA GLY A 328 14.76 25.92 10.61
C GLY A 328 15.75 25.31 9.60
N GLY A 329 15.24 25.07 8.39
CA GLY A 329 15.93 24.40 7.30
C GLY A 329 15.05 24.33 6.04
N HIS A 330 15.46 23.53 5.07
CA HIS A 330 14.85 23.51 3.74
C HIS A 330 13.95 22.28 3.52
N ARG A 331 14.43 21.05 3.75
CA ARG A 331 13.70 19.79 3.51
C ARG A 331 14.10 18.75 4.57
N LEU A 332 13.22 17.77 4.77
CA LEU A 332 13.41 16.69 5.75
C LEU A 332 12.94 15.34 5.20
N ALA A 333 13.40 14.27 5.83
CA ALA A 333 12.90 12.92 5.67
C ALA A 333 12.87 12.24 7.05
N ALA A 334 11.90 11.35 7.29
CA ALA A 334 11.76 10.62 8.55
C ALA A 334 11.44 9.15 8.26
N GLY A 335 12.02 8.24 9.01
CA GLY A 335 11.91 6.81 8.78
C GLY A 335 12.43 6.00 9.95
N HIS A 336 12.44 4.68 9.81
CA HIS A 336 12.67 3.77 10.93
C HIS A 336 13.97 3.01 10.77
N ASN A 337 14.76 3.03 11.83
CA ASN A 337 15.77 2.02 12.04
C ASN A 337 15.10 0.64 12.18
N ALA A 338 15.85 -0.43 11.90
CA ALA A 338 15.35 -1.80 12.01
C ALA A 338 14.93 -2.17 13.45
N ASP A 339 15.46 -1.47 14.46
CA ASP A 339 15.06 -1.60 15.86
C ASP A 339 13.76 -0.84 16.23
N GLY A 340 13.13 -0.15 15.28
CA GLY A 340 11.88 0.59 15.48
C GLY A 340 12.04 2.03 15.98
N ARG A 341 13.28 2.52 16.16
CA ARG A 341 13.53 3.94 16.45
C ARG A 341 13.31 4.79 15.21
N ILE A 342 12.59 5.91 15.35
CA ILE A 342 12.51 6.91 14.29
C ILE A 342 13.84 7.67 14.21
N GLU A 343 14.31 7.90 12.99
CA GLU A 343 15.42 8.80 12.68
C GLU A 343 14.99 9.81 11.62
N VAL A 344 15.33 11.06 11.86
CA VAL A 344 14.91 12.22 11.08
C VAL A 344 16.13 12.92 10.54
N PHE A 345 16.14 13.17 9.25
CA PHE A 345 17.15 13.93 8.54
C PHE A 345 16.58 15.29 8.12
N ALA A 346 17.37 16.34 8.23
CA ALA A 346 17.01 17.67 7.77
C ALA A 346 18.21 18.34 7.09
N SER A 347 17.95 19.04 5.98
CA SER A 347 18.94 19.83 5.27
C SER A 347 18.71 21.32 5.49
N ASN A 348 19.79 22.08 5.60
CA ASN A 348 19.77 23.55 5.59
C ASN A 348 20.99 24.07 4.79
N ALA A 349 21.26 25.37 4.86
CA ALA A 349 22.35 25.99 4.13
C ALA A 349 23.76 25.50 4.52
N GLN A 350 23.90 24.79 5.65
CA GLN A 350 25.17 24.25 6.17
C GLN A 350 25.39 22.76 5.82
N GLY A 351 24.40 22.07 5.27
CA GLY A 351 24.50 20.65 4.93
C GLY A 351 23.33 19.84 5.46
N VAL A 352 23.57 18.56 5.74
CA VAL A 352 22.56 17.61 6.21
C VAL A 352 22.86 17.16 7.65
N PHE A 353 21.83 17.19 8.48
CA PHE A 353 21.86 16.83 9.89
C PHE A 353 20.85 15.74 10.18
N HIS A 354 21.06 15.00 11.26
CA HIS A 354 20.13 13.97 11.71
C HIS A 354 19.91 13.98 13.22
N ARG A 355 18.78 13.39 13.62
CA ARG A 355 18.37 13.21 15.00
C ARG A 355 17.54 11.94 15.10
N TRP A 356 17.73 11.16 16.16
CA TRP A 356 17.07 9.87 16.32
C TRP A 356 16.46 9.69 17.70
N GLN A 357 15.45 8.83 17.78
CA GLN A 357 14.97 8.34 19.06
C GLN A 357 16.05 7.48 19.70
N THR A 358 16.31 7.67 21.00
CA THR A 358 17.30 6.90 21.79
C THR A 358 16.79 5.52 22.23
N ALA A 359 15.48 5.33 22.20
CA ALA A 359 14.79 4.05 22.35
C ALA A 359 13.50 4.09 21.51
N PRO A 360 12.95 2.95 21.05
CA PRO A 360 11.73 2.95 20.26
C PRO A 360 10.58 3.66 20.97
N SER A 361 9.97 4.66 20.31
CA SER A 361 8.92 5.52 20.91
C SER A 361 9.35 6.29 22.16
N GLY A 362 10.66 6.51 22.33
CA GLY A 362 11.26 7.16 23.51
C GLY A 362 11.72 8.60 23.27
N GLY A 363 12.69 9.04 24.08
CA GLY A 363 13.30 10.37 23.95
C GLY A 363 14.22 10.50 22.74
N TRP A 364 14.66 11.72 22.43
CA TRP A 364 15.46 12.04 21.24
C TRP A 364 16.90 12.39 21.57
N SER A 365 17.84 12.05 20.68
CA SER A 365 19.24 12.50 20.72
C SER A 365 19.34 14.03 20.52
N ALA A 366 20.55 14.58 20.54
CA ALA A 366 20.79 15.91 19.98
C ALA A 366 20.80 15.86 18.44
N TRP A 367 20.68 17.02 17.79
CA TRP A 367 20.99 17.11 16.36
C TRP A 367 22.49 16.94 16.16
N GLU A 368 22.85 16.07 15.22
CA GLU A 368 24.24 15.84 14.82
C GLU A 368 24.40 16.07 13.32
N GLY A 369 25.60 16.52 12.92
CA GLY A 369 25.94 16.67 11.51
C GLY A 369 26.30 15.31 10.89
N THR A 370 25.97 15.12 9.62
CA THR A 370 26.30 13.87 8.90
C THR A 370 27.67 13.90 8.23
N HIS A 371 28.60 14.66 8.81
CA HIS A 371 29.96 14.87 8.30
C HIS A 371 30.03 15.38 6.84
N GLY A 372 29.02 16.13 6.40
CA GLY A 372 28.96 16.73 5.07
C GLY A 372 27.54 16.76 4.49
N GLY A 373 27.44 16.46 3.19
CA GLY A 373 26.20 16.35 2.43
C GLY A 373 25.82 17.66 1.74
N PRO A 374 25.07 17.59 0.63
CA PRO A 374 24.73 18.78 -0.14
C PRO A 374 23.86 19.73 0.71
N PRO A 375 24.21 21.02 0.81
CA PRO A 375 23.37 22.00 1.48
C PRO A 375 22.08 22.22 0.69
N ASN A 376 21.02 22.61 1.38
CA ASN A 376 19.71 22.90 0.78
C ASN A 376 19.16 21.73 -0.06
N ALA A 377 19.49 20.50 0.33
CA ALA A 377 19.10 19.31 -0.40
C ALA A 377 17.66 18.91 -0.13
N ARG A 378 16.99 18.42 -1.16
CA ARG A 378 15.78 17.60 -1.08
C ARG A 378 16.21 16.21 -0.63
N LEU A 379 15.52 15.68 0.38
CA LEU A 379 15.89 14.44 1.05
C LEU A 379 14.84 13.37 0.77
N ALA A 380 15.31 12.18 0.43
CA ALA A 380 14.51 10.97 0.40
C ALA A 380 15.25 9.87 1.18
N MET A 381 14.51 8.94 1.78
CA MET A 381 15.09 7.89 2.62
C MET A 381 14.31 6.59 2.45
N GLU A 382 15.02 5.46 2.48
CA GLU A 382 14.42 4.13 2.42
C GLU A 382 15.28 3.11 3.19
N ASN A 383 14.66 2.00 3.58
CA ASN A 383 15.36 0.86 4.14
C ASN A 383 15.86 -0.06 3.01
N ALA A 384 17.17 -0.24 2.93
CA ALA A 384 17.77 -1.27 2.11
C ALA A 384 17.25 -2.67 2.51
N PRO A 385 17.33 -3.68 1.62
CA PRO A 385 16.81 -5.03 1.89
C PRO A 385 17.35 -5.69 3.17
N ASP A 386 18.53 -5.28 3.63
CA ASP A 386 19.17 -5.76 4.85
C ASP A 386 18.76 -5.01 6.13
N GLY A 387 17.87 -4.01 6.01
CA GLY A 387 17.35 -3.20 7.11
C GLY A 387 18.13 -1.93 7.41
N ARG A 388 19.23 -1.65 6.71
CA ARG A 388 19.99 -0.39 6.86
C ARG A 388 19.19 0.77 6.25
N LEU A 389 19.27 1.94 6.89
CA LEU A 389 18.76 3.17 6.27
C LEU A 389 19.75 3.69 5.22
N GLU A 390 19.22 4.17 4.11
CA GLU A 390 19.96 4.88 3.05
C GLU A 390 19.23 6.19 2.72
N VAL A 391 19.98 7.28 2.70
CA VAL A 391 19.48 8.65 2.54
C VAL A 391 20.08 9.25 1.27
N PHE A 392 19.20 9.85 0.47
CA PHE A 392 19.50 10.46 -0.81
C PHE A 392 19.29 11.96 -0.69
N ALA A 393 20.30 12.74 -1.06
CA ALA A 393 20.28 14.20 -0.97
C ALA A 393 20.54 14.85 -2.32
N LEU A 394 19.52 15.53 -2.84
CA LEU A 394 19.54 16.21 -4.13
C LEU A 394 19.41 17.71 -3.96
N SER A 395 20.47 18.46 -4.26
CA SER A 395 20.41 19.90 -4.47
C SER A 395 20.25 20.21 -5.96
N ASP A 396 20.16 21.50 -6.29
CA ASP A 396 20.04 21.94 -7.69
C ASP A 396 21.31 21.63 -8.52
N SER A 397 22.46 21.42 -7.88
CA SER A 397 23.74 21.14 -8.55
C SER A 397 24.37 19.79 -8.21
N THR A 398 23.99 19.17 -7.10
CA THR A 398 24.69 18.02 -6.53
C THR A 398 23.71 16.93 -6.11
N PHE A 399 24.04 15.67 -6.39
CA PHE A 399 23.32 14.51 -5.88
C PHE A 399 24.30 13.56 -5.20
N GLU A 400 24.14 13.38 -3.90
CA GLU A 400 24.91 12.44 -3.09
C GLU A 400 23.98 11.52 -2.29
N HIS A 401 24.54 10.42 -1.80
CA HIS A 401 23.87 9.53 -0.87
C HIS A 401 24.80 9.10 0.26
N LEU A 402 24.22 8.64 1.37
CA LEU A 402 24.91 7.97 2.46
C LEU A 402 24.02 6.85 3.01
N TYR A 403 24.64 5.84 3.59
CA TYR A 403 23.97 4.68 4.14
C TYR A 403 24.54 4.31 5.50
N GLN A 404 23.75 3.65 6.33
CA GLN A 404 24.29 3.01 7.52
C GLN A 404 25.28 1.92 7.11
N THR A 405 26.42 1.83 7.79
CA THR A 405 27.46 0.81 7.51
C THR A 405 27.12 -0.57 8.06
N ARG A 406 26.19 -0.62 9.03
CA ARG A 406 25.55 -1.81 9.58
C ARG A 406 24.16 -1.42 10.07
N VAL A 407 23.26 -2.39 10.22
CA VAL A 407 21.91 -2.16 10.74
C VAL A 407 21.99 -1.45 12.10
N ASN A 408 21.25 -0.35 12.27
CA ASN A 408 21.25 0.51 13.47
C ASN A 408 22.65 1.06 13.84
N GLY A 409 23.54 1.21 12.86
CA GLY A 409 24.93 1.61 13.04
C GLY A 409 25.22 3.07 12.67
N GLY A 410 26.52 3.37 12.59
CA GLY A 410 27.00 4.65 12.06
C GLY A 410 26.90 4.74 10.54
N TRP A 411 27.13 5.93 10.02
CA TRP A 411 26.95 6.29 8.62
C TRP A 411 28.23 6.20 7.79
N SER A 412 28.07 5.93 6.49
CA SER A 412 29.14 6.06 5.50
C SER A 412 29.52 7.53 5.30
N ALA A 413 30.61 7.78 4.56
CA ALA A 413 30.80 9.09 3.95
C ALA A 413 29.73 9.33 2.89
N TRP A 414 29.50 10.60 2.55
CA TRP A 414 28.70 10.97 1.39
C TRP A 414 29.43 10.57 0.10
N GLU A 415 28.73 9.89 -0.79
CA GLU A 415 29.26 9.46 -2.08
C GLU A 415 28.48 10.13 -3.20
N ASN A 416 29.18 10.49 -4.29
CA ASN A 416 28.53 11.04 -5.48
C ASN A 416 27.54 10.01 -6.04
N PHE A 417 26.29 10.44 -6.16
CA PHE A 417 25.20 9.62 -6.65
C PHE A 417 24.70 10.08 -8.03
N GLY A 418 25.02 11.30 -8.45
CA GLY A 418 24.71 11.85 -9.76
C GLY A 418 24.95 13.36 -9.82
N THR A 419 24.21 14.02 -10.71
CA THR A 419 24.16 15.49 -10.84
C THR A 419 22.90 16.05 -10.18
N GLY A 420 22.88 17.37 -9.93
CA GLY A 420 21.73 18.05 -9.35
C GLY A 420 20.43 17.94 -10.17
N GLY A 421 19.32 18.34 -9.54
CA GLY A 421 17.99 18.17 -10.10
C GLY A 421 16.89 18.82 -9.26
N ARG A 422 15.63 18.52 -9.62
CA ARG A 422 14.43 19.19 -9.11
C ARG A 422 13.73 18.44 -7.98
N ALA A 423 13.68 17.11 -8.03
CA ALA A 423 13.09 16.30 -6.96
C ALA A 423 13.71 14.91 -6.94
N VAL A 424 13.68 14.27 -5.77
CA VAL A 424 14.13 12.91 -5.56
C VAL A 424 13.03 12.13 -4.84
N ALA A 425 12.77 10.91 -5.29
CA ALA A 425 11.91 9.94 -4.62
C ALA A 425 12.61 8.59 -4.64
N VAL A 426 12.35 7.76 -3.63
CA VAL A 426 12.92 6.40 -3.54
C VAL A 426 11.79 5.40 -3.29
N SER A 427 11.96 4.20 -3.81
CA SER A 427 11.09 3.07 -3.55
C SER A 427 11.94 1.81 -3.41
N HIS A 428 11.28 0.70 -3.08
CA HIS A 428 11.88 -0.61 -3.03
C HIS A 428 11.11 -1.56 -3.96
N ASN A 429 11.86 -2.31 -4.73
CA ASN A 429 11.35 -3.32 -5.64
C ASN A 429 10.74 -4.50 -4.86
N GLN A 430 10.00 -5.37 -5.54
CA GLN A 430 9.44 -6.57 -4.92
C GLN A 430 10.55 -7.51 -4.41
N ASP A 431 11.72 -7.49 -5.03
CA ASP A 431 12.91 -8.22 -4.58
C ASP A 431 13.69 -7.52 -3.45
N GLY A 432 13.17 -6.39 -2.95
CA GLY A 432 13.75 -5.59 -1.87
C GLY A 432 14.75 -4.53 -2.33
N ARG A 433 15.26 -4.58 -3.57
CA ARG A 433 16.28 -3.63 -4.04
C ARG A 433 15.75 -2.21 -4.10
N LEU A 434 16.56 -1.24 -3.67
CA LEU A 434 16.19 0.16 -3.79
C LEU A 434 16.19 0.63 -5.23
N GLU A 435 15.26 1.51 -5.55
CA GLU A 435 15.18 2.20 -6.83
C GLU A 435 14.83 3.67 -6.60
N VAL A 436 15.71 4.54 -7.08
CA VAL A 436 15.72 5.97 -6.85
C VAL A 436 15.35 6.68 -8.14
N PHE A 437 14.45 7.64 -8.04
CA PHE A 437 13.97 8.47 -9.12
C PHE A 437 14.40 9.91 -8.86
N ALA A 438 14.86 10.59 -9.90
CA ALA A 438 15.17 12.01 -9.84
C ALA A 438 14.61 12.73 -11.06
N SER A 439 14.10 13.93 -10.86
CA SER A 439 13.64 14.80 -11.94
C SER A 439 14.64 15.93 -12.20
N SER A 440 14.65 16.43 -13.42
CA SER A 440 15.41 17.61 -13.85
C SER A 440 14.64 18.35 -14.94
N GLY A 441 15.25 19.38 -15.54
CA GLY A 441 14.70 20.05 -16.72
C GLY A 441 14.59 19.16 -17.96
N GLU A 442 15.19 17.96 -17.95
CA GLU A 442 15.13 16.99 -19.06
C GLU A 442 14.05 15.92 -18.87
N GLY A 443 13.42 15.84 -17.70
CA GLY A 443 12.43 14.81 -17.36
C GLY A 443 12.80 14.02 -16.11
N VAL A 444 12.36 12.77 -16.06
CA VAL A 444 12.55 11.83 -14.95
C VAL A 444 13.54 10.74 -15.33
N PHE A 445 14.47 10.48 -14.40
CA PHE A 445 15.50 9.46 -14.50
C PHE A 445 15.38 8.53 -13.30
N HIS A 446 15.87 7.31 -13.46
CA HIS A 446 15.93 6.34 -12.37
C HIS A 446 17.24 5.56 -12.34
N ARG A 447 17.55 5.04 -11.16
CA ARG A 447 18.71 4.20 -10.87
C ARG A 447 18.33 3.17 -9.81
N TRP A 448 18.82 1.94 -9.93
CA TRP A 448 18.45 0.86 -9.02
C TRP A 448 19.67 0.09 -8.51
N GLN A 449 19.55 -0.48 -7.31
CA GLN A 449 20.59 -1.34 -6.75
C GLN A 449 20.78 -2.58 -7.64
N THR A 450 22.01 -2.95 -7.94
CA THR A 450 22.39 -4.21 -8.60
C THR A 450 23.04 -5.19 -7.61
N GLY A 451 23.27 -4.74 -6.38
CA GLY A 451 23.79 -5.48 -5.23
C GLY A 451 23.69 -4.62 -3.96
N PRO A 452 24.14 -5.11 -2.79
CA PRO A 452 23.97 -4.40 -1.50
C PRO A 452 24.64 -3.02 -1.42
N THR A 453 25.64 -2.77 -2.26
CA THR A 453 26.40 -1.50 -2.32
C THR A 453 26.67 -1.05 -3.75
N SER A 454 26.05 -1.67 -4.76
CA SER A 454 26.30 -1.37 -6.18
C SER A 454 25.01 -0.96 -6.87
N TRP A 455 25.13 -0.08 -7.85
CA TRP A 455 24.00 0.56 -8.52
C TRP A 455 24.15 0.50 -10.05
N SER A 456 23.02 0.52 -10.76
CA SER A 456 22.98 0.68 -12.23
C SER A 456 23.53 2.03 -12.67
N ALA A 457 23.57 2.33 -13.97
CA ALA A 457 23.69 3.71 -14.43
C ALA A 457 22.33 4.43 -14.31
N TRP A 458 22.35 5.76 -14.24
CA TRP A 458 21.13 6.56 -14.41
C TRP A 458 20.57 6.35 -15.81
N THR A 459 19.28 6.03 -15.88
CA THR A 459 18.56 5.80 -17.13
C THR A 459 17.37 6.75 -17.19
N GLY A 460 17.10 7.34 -18.35
CA GLY A 460 15.90 8.16 -18.54
C GLY A 460 14.66 7.29 -18.62
N THR A 461 13.58 7.67 -17.93
CA THR A 461 12.27 7.03 -18.09
C THR A 461 11.30 7.90 -18.90
N GLY A 462 11.70 9.12 -19.28
CA GLY A 462 10.83 10.10 -19.92
C GLY A 462 10.17 10.98 -18.85
N GLY A 463 8.85 11.17 -18.92
CA GLY A 463 8.12 11.97 -17.94
C GLY A 463 8.25 13.48 -18.18
N ILE A 464 7.49 14.24 -17.40
CA ILE A 464 7.46 15.70 -17.53
C ILE A 464 8.68 16.35 -16.84
N PRO A 465 9.22 17.45 -17.40
CA PRO A 465 10.36 18.14 -16.81
C PRO A 465 9.95 18.92 -15.55
N ASP A 466 10.97 19.21 -14.72
CA ASP A 466 10.87 20.03 -13.51
C ASP A 466 9.78 19.58 -12.53
N ALA A 467 9.55 18.27 -12.47
CA ALA A 467 8.49 17.69 -11.65
C ALA A 467 8.88 17.54 -10.18
N GLU A 468 7.93 17.72 -9.26
CA GLU A 468 7.96 17.03 -7.97
C GLU A 468 7.57 15.55 -8.19
N LEU A 469 8.15 14.65 -7.39
CA LEU A 469 8.00 13.20 -7.55
C LEU A 469 7.44 12.55 -6.30
N ALA A 470 6.64 11.51 -6.49
CA ALA A 470 6.25 10.57 -5.44
C ALA A 470 6.19 9.15 -6.00
N THR A 471 6.48 8.18 -5.15
CA THR A 471 6.45 6.75 -5.48
C THR A 471 5.48 6.02 -4.55
N SER A 472 4.81 5.01 -5.09
CA SER A 472 4.03 4.06 -4.31
C SER A 472 4.18 2.68 -4.91
N ARG A 473 3.73 1.65 -4.20
CA ARG A 473 3.74 0.27 -4.69
C ARG A 473 2.32 -0.21 -4.90
N SER A 474 2.09 -0.80 -6.06
CA SER A 474 0.89 -1.58 -6.31
C SER A 474 0.88 -2.82 -5.42
N VAL A 475 -0.30 -3.38 -5.17
CA VAL A 475 -0.50 -4.55 -4.30
C VAL A 475 0.29 -5.78 -4.73
N ASP A 476 0.60 -5.90 -6.02
CA ASP A 476 1.39 -6.99 -6.60
C ASP A 476 2.91 -6.74 -6.51
N GLY A 477 3.30 -5.60 -5.93
CA GLY A 477 4.67 -5.21 -5.66
C GLY A 477 5.35 -4.38 -6.74
N ARG A 478 4.65 -4.02 -7.82
CA ARG A 478 5.17 -3.09 -8.85
C ARG A 478 5.39 -1.70 -8.25
N VAL A 479 6.49 -1.07 -8.62
CA VAL A 479 6.73 0.35 -8.31
C VAL A 479 5.94 1.22 -9.31
N GLU A 480 5.23 2.21 -8.77
CA GLU A 480 4.56 3.26 -9.54
C GLU A 480 5.16 4.63 -9.18
N VAL A 481 5.34 5.47 -10.18
CA VAL A 481 5.96 6.79 -10.07
C VAL A 481 4.97 7.83 -10.57
N PHE A 482 4.78 8.87 -9.78
CA PHE A 482 3.91 10.00 -10.08
C PHE A 482 4.77 11.25 -10.13
N ALA A 483 4.53 12.08 -11.14
CA ALA A 483 5.24 13.32 -11.36
C ALA A 483 4.22 14.46 -11.51
N ILE A 484 4.48 15.60 -10.89
CA ILE A 484 3.66 16.80 -11.05
C ILE A 484 4.53 18.04 -11.27
N ASN A 485 4.16 18.89 -12.20
CA ASN A 485 4.69 20.24 -12.31
C ASN A 485 3.54 21.25 -12.36
N ALA A 486 3.84 22.52 -12.63
CA ALA A 486 2.84 23.59 -12.60
C ALA A 486 1.64 23.39 -13.54
N THR A 487 1.79 22.59 -14.62
CA THR A 487 0.74 22.45 -15.65
C THR A 487 0.17 21.04 -15.76
N THR A 488 0.92 20.01 -15.39
CA THR A 488 0.55 18.61 -15.65
C THR A 488 0.91 17.70 -14.48
N ALA A 489 0.07 16.70 -14.23
CA ALA A 489 0.41 15.51 -13.47
C ALA A 489 0.52 14.31 -14.43
N SER A 490 1.51 13.45 -14.25
CA SER A 490 1.75 12.26 -15.07
C SER A 490 2.13 11.06 -14.22
N GLN A 491 1.93 9.85 -14.76
CA GLN A 491 2.23 8.59 -14.08
C GLN A 491 2.97 7.63 -15.00
N SER A 492 3.86 6.81 -14.42
CA SER A 492 4.43 5.61 -15.03
C SER A 492 4.52 4.48 -13.99
N TRP A 493 4.51 3.22 -14.44
CA TRP A 493 4.56 2.05 -13.56
C TRP A 493 5.40 0.94 -14.15
N GLN A 494 5.99 0.09 -13.31
CA GLN A 494 6.60 -1.15 -13.79
C GLN A 494 5.54 -2.03 -14.46
N THR A 495 5.83 -2.55 -15.66
CA THR A 495 4.87 -3.38 -16.43
C THR A 495 4.57 -4.75 -15.78
N ARG A 496 5.50 -5.23 -14.95
CA ARG A 496 5.41 -6.34 -14.00
C ARG A 496 6.45 -6.09 -12.91
N PRO A 497 6.41 -6.76 -11.74
CA PRO A 497 7.40 -6.50 -10.70
C PRO A 497 8.84 -6.64 -11.23
N ASN A 498 9.69 -5.69 -10.85
CA ASN A 498 11.11 -5.64 -11.21
C ASN A 498 11.39 -5.57 -12.73
N ALA A 499 10.43 -5.06 -13.52
CA ALA A 499 10.59 -4.89 -14.97
C ALA A 499 10.67 -3.43 -15.39
N ALA A 500 10.81 -3.21 -16.69
CA ALA A 500 10.80 -1.89 -17.29
C ALA A 500 9.49 -1.14 -17.00
N PHE A 501 9.62 0.19 -16.92
CA PHE A 501 8.52 1.14 -16.76
C PHE A 501 7.69 1.26 -18.03
N SER A 502 6.40 1.51 -17.86
CA SER A 502 5.47 1.88 -18.92
C SER A 502 5.87 3.22 -19.53
N GLN A 503 5.28 3.53 -20.68
CA GLN A 503 5.26 4.92 -21.16
C GLN A 503 4.56 5.80 -20.13
N TRP A 504 4.98 7.07 -20.06
CA TRP A 504 4.35 8.04 -19.20
C TRP A 504 3.00 8.46 -19.78
N GLU A 505 1.99 8.51 -18.92
CA GLU A 505 0.64 8.92 -19.29
C GLU A 505 0.22 10.16 -18.51
N THR A 506 -0.60 11.00 -19.15
CA THR A 506 -1.19 12.16 -18.48
C THR A 506 -2.16 11.68 -17.40
N PHE A 507 -1.88 12.08 -16.17
CA PHE A 507 -2.62 11.65 -14.99
C PHE A 507 -3.51 12.76 -14.43
N GLY A 508 -3.34 14.02 -14.83
CA GLY A 508 -4.18 15.14 -14.43
C GLY A 508 -3.60 16.50 -14.78
N GLY A 509 -4.25 17.56 -14.29
CA GLY A 509 -3.70 18.91 -14.31
C GLY A 509 -2.52 19.09 -13.35
N GLY A 510 -1.85 20.24 -13.45
CA GLY A 510 -0.68 20.56 -12.63
C GLY A 510 -0.96 21.02 -11.21
N GLY A 511 0.11 21.27 -10.49
CA GLY A 511 0.10 21.62 -9.08
C GLY A 511 1.46 22.07 -8.56
N THR A 512 1.57 22.13 -7.24
CA THR A 512 2.78 22.57 -6.52
C THR A 512 3.53 21.42 -5.86
N SER A 513 2.86 20.31 -5.53
CA SER A 513 3.47 19.12 -4.92
C SER A 513 2.58 17.89 -5.10
N ILE A 514 3.17 16.71 -4.93
CA ILE A 514 2.51 15.41 -5.01
C ILE A 514 3.00 14.51 -3.88
N GLY A 515 2.08 13.77 -3.27
CA GLY A 515 2.34 12.74 -2.27
C GLY A 515 1.49 11.51 -2.56
N THR A 516 1.89 10.36 -2.03
CA THR A 516 1.11 9.12 -2.19
C THR A 516 1.06 8.35 -0.88
N ALA A 517 0.03 7.52 -0.74
CA ALA A 517 -0.07 6.51 0.30
C ALA A 517 -0.86 5.31 -0.22
N ASN A 518 -0.76 4.19 0.50
CA ASN A 518 -1.59 3.02 0.26
C ASN A 518 -2.67 2.94 1.34
N ASN A 519 -3.90 2.76 0.88
CA ASN A 519 -5.04 2.38 1.72
C ASN A 519 -4.77 1.07 2.48
N ALA A 520 -5.59 0.73 3.46
CA ALA A 520 -5.42 -0.52 4.22
C ALA A 520 -5.55 -1.76 3.33
N ASP A 521 -6.31 -1.64 2.24
CA ASP A 521 -6.44 -2.66 1.20
C ASP A 521 -5.36 -2.62 0.12
N GLY A 522 -4.35 -1.76 0.30
CA GLY A 522 -3.19 -1.63 -0.59
C GLY A 522 -3.42 -0.77 -1.83
N ARG A 523 -4.64 -0.30 -2.11
CA ARG A 523 -4.91 0.63 -3.22
C ARG A 523 -4.16 1.94 -3.03
N ILE A 524 -3.51 2.39 -4.10
CA ILE A 524 -2.77 3.66 -4.10
C ILE A 524 -3.77 4.82 -4.08
N GLU A 525 -3.48 5.81 -3.24
CA GLU A 525 -4.14 7.10 -3.20
C GLU A 525 -3.08 8.19 -3.33
N VAL A 526 -3.30 9.09 -4.29
CA VAL A 526 -2.40 10.15 -4.71
C VAL A 526 -3.00 11.47 -4.27
N PHE A 527 -2.21 12.31 -3.63
CA PHE A 527 -2.58 13.64 -3.18
C PHE A 527 -1.76 14.66 -3.96
N GLY A 528 -2.41 15.62 -4.59
CA GLY A 528 -1.72 16.74 -5.22
C GLY A 528 -2.16 18.07 -4.61
N THR A 529 -1.26 19.04 -4.64
CA THR A 529 -1.51 20.38 -4.08
C THR A 529 -1.48 21.44 -5.14
N SER A 530 -2.13 22.56 -4.87
CA SER A 530 -2.07 23.76 -5.69
C SER A 530 -2.29 25.00 -4.83
N HIS A 531 -2.16 26.17 -5.46
CA HIS A 531 -2.56 27.45 -4.89
C HIS A 531 -4.05 27.55 -4.54
N ALA A 532 -4.88 26.58 -4.95
CA ALA A 532 -6.30 26.54 -4.63
C ALA A 532 -6.64 25.56 -3.49
N GLY A 533 -5.79 24.58 -3.19
CA GLY A 533 -6.10 23.54 -2.22
C GLY A 533 -5.41 22.20 -2.47
N VAL A 534 -5.90 21.17 -1.79
CA VAL A 534 -5.42 19.78 -1.85
C VAL A 534 -6.49 18.89 -2.50
N TYR A 535 -6.10 18.20 -3.57
CA TYR A 535 -6.94 17.27 -4.29
C TYR A 535 -6.37 15.85 -4.21
N HIS A 536 -7.21 14.85 -4.45
CA HIS A 536 -6.80 13.46 -4.44
C HIS A 536 -7.41 12.63 -5.56
N ARG A 537 -6.76 11.52 -5.86
CA ARG A 537 -7.18 10.51 -6.82
C ARG A 537 -6.75 9.14 -6.30
N TRP A 538 -7.63 8.15 -6.36
CA TRP A 538 -7.37 6.82 -5.80
C TRP A 538 -7.67 5.71 -6.79
N GLN A 539 -6.97 4.59 -6.64
CA GLN A 539 -7.25 3.39 -7.39
C GLN A 539 -8.66 2.88 -7.03
N THR A 540 -9.48 2.59 -8.04
CA THR A 540 -10.80 1.94 -7.90
C THR A 540 -10.76 0.47 -8.28
N GLY A 541 -9.67 0.05 -8.91
CA GLY A 541 -9.32 -1.30 -9.29
C GLY A 541 -7.80 -1.38 -9.47
N PHE A 542 -7.30 -2.43 -10.12
CA PHE A 542 -5.85 -2.60 -10.27
C PHE A 542 -5.19 -1.54 -11.18
N SER A 543 -5.87 -1.17 -12.28
CA SER A 543 -5.40 -0.15 -13.24
C SER A 543 -6.39 1.00 -13.44
N THR A 544 -7.54 0.96 -12.76
CA THR A 544 -8.56 1.99 -12.87
C THR A 544 -8.46 2.97 -11.71
N TRP A 545 -8.73 4.24 -12.00
CA TRP A 545 -8.61 5.34 -11.05
C TRP A 545 -9.91 6.12 -10.97
N SER A 546 -10.19 6.71 -9.82
CA SER A 546 -11.23 7.73 -9.68
C SER A 546 -10.93 8.95 -10.56
N GLN A 547 -11.83 9.91 -10.63
CA GLN A 547 -11.48 11.26 -11.07
C GLN A 547 -10.74 12.00 -9.95
N TRP A 548 -10.00 13.05 -10.30
CA TRP A 548 -9.49 13.99 -9.30
C TRP A 548 -10.66 14.70 -8.63
N ALA A 549 -10.60 14.79 -7.31
CA ALA A 549 -11.57 15.52 -6.50
C ALA A 549 -10.86 16.27 -5.37
N TRP A 550 -11.54 17.24 -4.76
CA TRP A 550 -11.08 17.79 -3.49
C TRP A 550 -11.04 16.71 -2.41
N LEU A 551 -10.10 16.80 -1.48
CA LEU A 551 -10.05 15.90 -0.33
C LEU A 551 -11.16 16.28 0.67
N ASN A 552 -12.39 15.86 0.38
CA ASN A 552 -13.65 16.35 0.97
C ASN A 552 -13.96 17.82 0.62
N ASP A 553 -13.14 18.74 1.10
CA ASP A 553 -13.17 20.16 0.75
C ASP A 553 -11.78 20.61 0.25
N ALA A 554 -11.63 21.87 -0.18
CA ALA A 554 -10.38 22.34 -0.78
C ALA A 554 -9.18 22.32 0.19
N GLY A 555 -9.41 22.40 1.50
CA GLY A 555 -8.34 22.48 2.48
C GLY A 555 -7.44 23.72 2.31
N PRO A 556 -6.19 23.66 2.79
CA PRO A 556 -5.26 24.77 2.67
C PRO A 556 -4.71 24.93 1.24
N ALA A 557 -4.63 26.18 0.79
CA ALA A 557 -3.84 26.55 -0.39
C ALA A 557 -2.34 26.37 -0.12
N ILE A 558 -1.62 25.81 -1.10
CA ILE A 558 -0.20 25.47 -1.00
C ILE A 558 0.57 26.17 -2.11
N ASN A 559 1.56 26.98 -1.72
CA ASN A 559 2.45 27.72 -2.61
C ASN A 559 3.64 26.89 -3.09
#